data_AF-A0A4U8V0E4-F1
#
_entry.id   AF-A0A4U8V0E4-F1
#
_cell.length_a   1.000
_cell.length_b   1.000
_cell.length_c   1.000
_cell.angle_alpha   90.00
_cell.angle_beta   90.00
_cell.angle_gamma   90.00
#
_symmetry.space_group_name_H-M   'P 1'
#
loop_
_entity.id
_entity.type
_entity.pdbx_description
1 polymer ?
#
loop_
_entity_poly.entity_id
_entity_poly.type
_entity_poly.pdbx_seq_one_letter_code
_entity_poly.pdbx_strand_id
1 'polypeptide(L)'
;MRKGVIDLSVYENREKELMLGQISVLAGCGAWLLIATFLKLPVSTTHSIVGATLGYSLLLHGTEGIRWSKITKIFASWFVSPVLSGIVSIIFFMVIDHCVLRRNRPLNCGLILLPILYFACVAFNLFAIVYDGSEYLGFDKWPLWAVLVLSVGLGLVVAVTVQVFIAPRLKKSILDDPIPRFVSYYSRTGKRLERSASGPQRGPLSVYEGAAQV
;
A
#
# COMPACT_ATOMS: atom_id res chain seq x y z
N MET A 1 -0.89 13.87 -15.32
CA MET A 1 0.46 13.93 -15.97
C MET A 1 0.65 15.16 -16.86
N ARG A 2 -0.32 15.54 -17.71
CA ARG A 2 -0.23 16.66 -18.69
C ARG A 2 0.37 17.98 -18.17
N LYS A 3 0.00 18.44 -16.97
CA LYS A 3 0.39 19.76 -16.46
C LYS A 3 1.77 19.83 -15.79
N GLY A 4 2.47 18.71 -15.60
CA GLY A 4 3.69 18.67 -14.77
C GLY A 4 5.01 18.50 -15.52
N VAL A 5 5.02 17.74 -16.63
CA VAL A 5 6.27 17.22 -17.22
C VAL A 5 6.72 18.02 -18.46
N ILE A 6 5.79 18.28 -19.38
CA ILE A 6 6.05 19.01 -20.63
C ILE A 6 5.69 20.49 -20.47
N ASP A 7 6.43 21.42 -21.07
CA ASP A 7 6.01 22.81 -21.20
C ASP A 7 4.99 22.98 -22.33
N LEU A 8 3.80 23.49 -22.02
CA LEU A 8 2.70 23.57 -23.00
C LEU A 8 2.78 24.83 -23.88
N SER A 9 3.50 25.86 -23.42
CA SER A 9 3.72 27.11 -24.16
C SER A 9 4.42 26.87 -25.50
N VAL A 10 5.35 25.92 -25.54
CA VAL A 10 6.12 25.54 -26.73
C VAL A 10 5.24 24.91 -27.83
N TYR A 11 4.05 24.43 -27.45
CA TYR A 11 3.09 23.79 -28.36
C TYR A 11 1.90 24.71 -28.71
N GLU A 12 1.93 25.99 -28.34
CA GLU A 12 0.91 26.95 -28.77
C GLU A 12 0.91 27.07 -30.30
N ASN A 13 -0.25 26.83 -30.93
CA ASN A 13 -0.46 26.74 -32.38
C ASN A 13 0.05 25.45 -33.05
N ARG A 14 0.57 24.48 -32.29
CA ARG A 14 1.07 23.16 -32.77
C ARG A 14 0.44 22.01 -31.99
N GLU A 15 -0.86 22.09 -31.72
CA GLU A 15 -1.59 21.14 -30.87
C GLU A 15 -1.60 19.72 -31.46
N LYS A 16 -1.55 19.62 -32.80
CA LYS A 16 -1.45 18.35 -33.51
C LYS A 16 -0.17 17.59 -33.15
N GLU A 17 0.95 18.30 -32.99
CA GLU A 17 2.22 17.68 -32.60
C GLU A 17 2.14 17.15 -31.17
N LEU A 18 1.55 17.91 -30.25
CA LEU A 18 1.32 17.48 -28.87
C LEU A 18 0.44 16.23 -28.82
N MET A 19 -0.65 16.19 -29.59
CA MET A 19 -1.56 15.05 -29.65
C MET A 19 -0.86 13.79 -30.18
N LEU A 20 -0.12 13.90 -31.29
CA LEU A 20 0.68 12.80 -31.84
C LEU A 20 1.72 12.32 -30.83
N GLY A 21 2.30 13.23 -30.06
CA GLY A 21 3.18 12.92 -28.94
C GLY A 21 2.54 12.08 -27.85
N GLN A 22 1.34 12.45 -27.40
CA GLN A 22 0.66 11.65 -26.38
C GLN A 22 0.32 10.25 -26.90
N ILE A 23 -0.06 10.13 -28.18
CA ILE A 23 -0.33 8.82 -28.80
C ILE A 23 0.96 7.97 -28.87
N SER A 24 2.09 8.57 -29.28
CA SER A 24 3.36 7.84 -29.34
C SER A 24 3.87 7.45 -27.95
N VAL A 25 3.67 8.29 -26.93
CA VAL A 25 3.95 7.97 -25.53
C VAL A 25 3.11 6.79 -25.05
N LEU A 26 1.81 6.77 -25.34
CA LEU A 26 0.93 5.63 -24.99
C LEU A 26 1.36 4.34 -25.71
N ALA A 27 1.66 4.42 -27.01
CA ALA A 27 2.07 3.26 -27.80
C ALA A 27 3.41 2.70 -27.34
N GLY A 28 4.42 3.56 -27.14
CA GLY A 28 5.76 3.15 -26.70
C GLY A 28 5.77 2.62 -25.27
N CYS A 29 5.11 3.32 -24.34
CA CYS A 29 4.95 2.85 -22.96
C CYS A 29 4.17 1.54 -22.91
N GLY A 30 3.05 1.44 -23.63
CA GLY A 30 2.24 0.23 -23.73
C GLY A 30 3.01 -0.97 -24.28
N ALA A 31 3.74 -0.79 -25.39
CA ALA A 31 4.58 -1.84 -25.96
C ALA A 31 5.65 -2.32 -24.98
N TRP A 32 6.33 -1.41 -24.28
CA TRP A 32 7.31 -1.76 -23.27
C TRP A 32 6.70 -2.54 -22.10
N LEU A 33 5.55 -2.09 -21.59
CA LEU A 33 4.86 -2.77 -20.49
C LEU A 33 4.36 -4.16 -20.89
N LEU A 34 3.91 -4.34 -22.13
CA LEU A 34 3.55 -5.66 -22.66
C LEU A 34 4.75 -6.59 -22.69
N ILE A 35 5.89 -6.14 -23.23
CA ILE A 35 7.13 -6.92 -23.28
C ILE A 35 7.57 -7.31 -21.86
N ALA A 36 7.59 -6.36 -20.92
CA ALA A 36 7.96 -6.62 -19.54
C ALA A 36 7.02 -7.63 -18.87
N THR A 37 5.72 -7.58 -19.19
CA THR A 37 4.72 -8.53 -18.69
C THR A 37 4.97 -9.94 -19.25
N PHE A 38 5.28 -10.07 -20.55
CA PHE A 38 5.65 -11.36 -21.16
C PHE A 38 6.91 -11.95 -20.52
N LEU A 39 7.88 -11.10 -20.20
CA LEU A 39 9.13 -11.49 -19.53
C LEU A 39 8.98 -11.67 -18.00
N LYS A 40 7.78 -11.43 -17.44
CA LYS A 40 7.49 -11.49 -15.99
C LYS A 40 8.42 -10.59 -15.16
N LEU A 41 8.86 -9.47 -15.72
CA LEU A 41 9.70 -8.49 -15.04
C LEU A 41 8.82 -7.47 -14.30
N PRO A 42 9.02 -7.26 -12.99
CA PRO A 42 8.33 -6.21 -12.26
C PRO A 42 8.89 -4.84 -12.66
N VAL A 43 8.13 -4.09 -13.46
CA VAL A 43 8.51 -2.75 -13.95
C VAL A 43 7.56 -1.67 -13.44
N SER A 44 8.08 -0.46 -13.27
CA SER A 44 7.29 0.71 -12.84
C SER A 44 6.66 1.42 -14.03
N THR A 45 5.33 1.36 -14.14
CA THR A 45 4.55 2.05 -15.19
C THR A 45 4.74 3.57 -15.14
N THR A 46 4.91 4.15 -13.95
CA THR A 46 5.17 5.58 -13.75
C THR A 46 6.49 6.01 -14.37
N HIS A 47 7.53 5.20 -14.25
CA HIS A 47 8.85 5.54 -14.82
C HIS A 47 8.82 5.39 -16.34
N SER A 48 8.13 4.35 -16.85
CA SER A 48 7.96 4.14 -18.29
C SER A 48 7.23 5.29 -18.97
N ILE A 49 6.12 5.79 -18.40
CA ILE A 49 5.38 6.89 -19.02
C ILE A 49 6.15 8.21 -18.94
N VAL A 50 6.83 8.51 -17.82
CA VAL A 50 7.66 9.72 -17.68
C VAL A 50 8.85 9.68 -18.64
N GLY A 51 9.52 8.53 -18.77
CA GLY A 51 10.61 8.33 -19.72
C GLY A 51 10.17 8.46 -21.18
N ALA A 52 9.04 7.86 -21.56
CA ALA A 52 8.48 8.01 -22.90
C ALA A 52 8.09 9.46 -23.20
N THR A 53 7.49 10.16 -22.23
CA THR A 53 7.14 11.59 -22.33
C THR A 53 8.37 12.46 -22.54
N LEU A 54 9.45 12.18 -21.80
CA LEU A 54 10.74 12.84 -21.95
C LEU A 54 11.37 12.59 -23.32
N GLY A 55 11.38 11.33 -23.79
CA GLY A 55 11.96 10.96 -25.07
C GLY A 55 11.28 11.66 -26.25
N TYR A 56 9.94 11.68 -26.27
CA TYR A 56 9.17 12.42 -27.27
C TYR A 56 9.44 13.93 -27.22
N SER A 57 9.44 14.52 -26.01
CA SER A 57 9.65 15.96 -25.83
C SER A 57 11.05 16.39 -26.29
N LEU A 58 12.08 15.58 -26.01
CA LEU A 58 13.45 15.78 -26.48
C LEU A 58 13.54 15.69 -28.01
N LEU A 59 12.80 14.76 -28.62
CA LEU A 59 12.85 14.53 -30.07
C LEU A 59 12.24 15.68 -30.88
N LEU A 60 11.15 16.29 -30.41
CA LEU A 60 10.49 17.38 -31.14
C LEU A 60 11.06 18.78 -30.85
N HIS A 61 11.40 19.07 -29.59
CA HIS A 61 11.75 20.44 -29.16
C HIS A 61 13.06 20.50 -28.37
N GLY A 62 13.84 19.43 -28.35
CA GLY A 62 15.10 19.38 -27.62
C GLY A 62 14.90 19.59 -26.10
N THR A 63 15.90 20.21 -25.46
CA THR A 63 15.91 20.47 -24.02
C THR A 63 14.99 21.62 -23.59
N GLU A 64 14.52 22.44 -24.54
CA GLU A 64 13.66 23.61 -24.28
C GLU A 64 12.19 23.23 -24.04
N GLY A 65 11.71 22.11 -24.59
CA GLY A 65 10.35 21.62 -24.38
C GLY A 65 10.08 21.07 -22.97
N ILE A 66 11.09 21.02 -22.11
CA ILE A 66 11.07 20.28 -20.84
C ILE A 66 11.25 21.21 -19.64
N ARG A 67 10.33 21.10 -18.67
CA ARG A 67 10.45 21.82 -17.40
C ARG A 67 11.32 21.05 -16.42
N TRP A 68 12.63 21.21 -16.53
CA TRP A 68 13.63 20.53 -15.69
C TRP A 68 13.36 20.65 -14.19
N SER A 69 12.91 21.81 -13.69
CA SER A 69 12.55 22.00 -12.27
C SER A 69 11.42 21.08 -11.77
N LYS A 70 10.45 20.76 -12.63
CA LYS A 70 9.36 19.83 -12.27
C LYS A 70 9.82 18.40 -12.32
N ILE A 71 10.66 18.06 -13.29
CA ILE A 71 11.20 16.71 -13.47
C ILE A 71 12.12 16.34 -12.31
N THR A 72 13.02 17.24 -11.88
CA THR A 72 13.87 16.98 -10.71
C THR A 72 13.07 16.76 -9.43
N LYS A 73 11.96 17.48 -9.25
CA LYS A 73 11.01 17.24 -8.14
C LYS A 73 10.36 15.86 -8.22
N ILE A 74 10.01 15.40 -9.42
CA ILE A 74 9.46 14.04 -9.63
C ILE A 74 10.52 12.99 -9.27
N PHE A 75 11.75 13.14 -9.76
CA PHE A 75 12.86 12.24 -9.41
C PHE A 75 13.12 12.22 -7.90
N ALA A 76 13.14 13.39 -7.24
CA ALA A 76 13.29 13.47 -5.79
C ALA A 76 12.14 12.73 -5.07
N SER A 77 10.91 12.87 -5.54
CA SER A 77 9.75 12.19 -4.95
C SER A 77 9.85 10.66 -5.01
N TRP A 78 10.53 10.10 -6.02
CA TRP A 78 10.73 8.65 -6.16
C TRP A 78 11.65 8.07 -5.08
N PHE A 79 12.55 8.88 -4.53
CA PHE A 79 13.42 8.47 -3.41
C PHE A 79 12.80 8.79 -2.06
N VAL A 80 12.14 9.96 -1.95
CA VAL A 80 11.50 10.37 -0.70
C VAL A 80 10.34 9.45 -0.33
N SER A 81 9.56 8.97 -1.31
CA SER A 81 8.38 8.13 -1.02
C SER A 81 8.74 6.80 -0.36
N PRO A 82 9.70 5.99 -0.88
CA PRO A 82 10.17 4.79 -0.22
C PRO A 82 10.74 5.04 1.17
N VAL A 83 11.57 6.09 1.33
CA VAL A 83 12.19 6.42 2.63
C VAL A 83 11.13 6.75 3.66
N LEU A 84 10.18 7.62 3.32
CA LEU A 84 9.10 7.99 4.21
C LEU A 84 8.20 6.79 4.54
N SER A 85 7.90 5.94 3.55
CA SER A 85 7.13 4.71 3.77
C SER A 85 7.86 3.71 4.68
N GLY A 86 9.19 3.64 4.58
CA GLY A 86 10.03 2.82 5.44
C GLY A 86 10.00 3.28 6.89
N ILE A 87 10.10 4.59 7.12
CA ILE A 87 10.00 5.18 8.48
C ILE A 87 8.64 4.87 9.10
N VAL A 88 7.55 5.10 8.35
CA VAL A 88 6.20 4.80 8.82
C VAL A 88 6.01 3.31 9.09
N SER A 89 6.57 2.45 8.24
CA SER A 89 6.53 0.99 8.43
C SER A 89 7.25 0.55 9.71
N ILE A 90 8.41 1.14 10.01
CA ILE A 90 9.15 0.87 11.27
C ILE A 90 8.31 1.28 12.49
N ILE A 91 7.75 2.49 12.47
CA ILE A 91 6.89 2.98 13.57
C ILE A 91 5.68 2.07 13.75
N PHE A 92 5.01 1.71 12.65
CA PHE A 92 3.87 0.82 12.68
C PHE A 92 4.24 -0.55 13.24
N PHE A 93 5.36 -1.13 12.79
CA PHE A 93 5.86 -2.40 13.31
C PHE A 93 6.17 -2.32 14.81
N MET A 94 6.80 -1.25 15.28
CA MET A 94 7.08 -1.05 16.71
C MET A 94 5.79 -1.00 17.54
N VAL A 95 4.74 -0.35 17.04
CA VAL A 95 3.42 -0.33 17.70
C VAL A 95 2.84 -1.73 17.80
N ILE A 96 2.82 -2.51 16.71
CA ILE A 96 2.32 -3.88 16.72
C ILE A 96 3.16 -4.78 17.64
N ASP A 97 4.49 -4.67 17.57
CA ASP A 97 5.41 -5.46 18.40
C ASP A 97 5.17 -5.21 19.90
N HIS A 98 5.06 -3.94 20.28
CA HIS A 98 4.87 -3.56 21.67
C HIS A 98 3.44 -3.86 22.18
N CYS A 99 2.41 -3.60 21.37
CA CYS A 99 1.01 -3.76 21.77
C CYS A 99 0.53 -5.22 21.71
N VAL A 100 1.05 -6.03 20.78
CA VAL A 100 0.54 -7.40 20.51
C VAL A 100 1.60 -8.46 20.80
N LEU A 101 2.76 -8.41 20.15
CA LEU A 101 3.71 -9.53 20.14
C LEU A 101 4.39 -9.76 21.49
N ARG A 102 4.72 -8.69 22.23
CA ARG A 102 5.39 -8.78 23.54
C ARG A 102 4.43 -9.05 24.72
N ARG A 103 3.12 -9.18 24.48
CA ARG A 103 2.14 -9.33 25.56
C ARG A 103 1.87 -10.79 25.87
N ASN A 104 1.60 -11.09 27.15
CA ASN A 104 1.35 -12.46 27.66
C ASN A 104 0.17 -13.20 27.00
N ARG A 105 -0.74 -12.49 26.30
CA ARG A 105 -1.87 -13.05 25.55
C ARG A 105 -2.02 -12.36 24.19
N PRO A 106 -1.16 -12.67 23.20
CA PRO A 106 -1.07 -11.93 21.94
C PRO A 106 -2.36 -12.01 21.11
N LEU A 107 -3.08 -13.13 21.17
CA LEU A 107 -4.35 -13.30 20.45
C LEU A 107 -5.44 -12.32 20.91
N ASN A 108 -5.65 -12.18 22.23
CA ASN A 108 -6.66 -11.28 22.75
C ASN A 108 -6.27 -9.81 22.54
N CYS A 109 -5.00 -9.46 22.73
CA CYS A 109 -4.50 -8.11 22.47
C CYS A 109 -4.61 -7.74 20.99
N GLY A 110 -4.29 -8.67 20.09
CA GLY A 110 -4.44 -8.49 18.64
C GLY A 110 -5.90 -8.28 18.23
N LEU A 111 -6.83 -9.06 18.80
CA LEU A 111 -8.26 -8.89 18.53
C LEU A 111 -8.81 -7.54 19.00
N ILE A 112 -8.30 -6.98 20.10
CA ILE A 112 -8.69 -5.64 20.59
C ILE A 112 -8.05 -4.54 19.74
N LEU A 113 -6.83 -4.74 19.22
CA LEU A 113 -6.14 -3.78 18.36
C LEU A 113 -6.73 -3.75 16.94
N LEU A 114 -7.29 -4.87 16.47
CA LEU A 114 -7.86 -5.03 15.15
C LEU A 114 -8.87 -3.92 14.76
N PRO A 115 -9.95 -3.63 15.51
CA PRO A 115 -10.88 -2.55 15.16
C PRO A 115 -10.21 -1.17 15.12
N ILE A 116 -9.18 -0.91 15.94
CA ILE A 116 -8.45 0.36 15.96
C ILE A 116 -7.65 0.54 14.66
N LEU A 117 -7.01 -0.53 14.17
CA LEU A 117 -6.28 -0.50 12.90
C LEU A 117 -7.21 -0.31 11.70
N TYR A 118 -8.36 -1.00 11.70
CA TYR A 118 -9.37 -0.83 10.66
C TYR A 118 -9.99 0.57 10.70
N PHE A 119 -10.26 1.12 11.89
CA PHE A 119 -10.68 2.50 12.08
C PHE A 119 -9.70 3.47 11.42
N ALA A 120 -8.42 3.40 11.81
CA ALA A 120 -7.40 4.32 11.31
C ALA A 120 -7.22 4.23 9.79
N CYS A 121 -7.23 3.00 9.24
CA CYS A 121 -7.10 2.78 7.80
C CYS A 121 -8.30 3.35 7.02
N VAL A 122 -9.54 3.06 7.45
CA VAL A 122 -10.74 3.55 6.76
C VAL A 122 -10.86 5.07 6.90
N ALA A 123 -10.65 5.62 8.10
CA ALA A 123 -10.72 7.06 8.33
C ALA A 123 -9.69 7.81 7.48
N PHE A 124 -8.44 7.33 7.41
CA PHE A 124 -7.38 7.95 6.60
C PHE A 124 -7.69 7.89 5.09
N ASN A 125 -8.06 6.71 4.57
CA ASN A 125 -8.38 6.56 3.15
C ASN A 125 -9.61 7.40 2.76
N LEU A 126 -10.64 7.41 3.59
CA LEU A 126 -11.86 8.16 3.32
C LEU A 126 -11.62 9.66 3.42
N PHE A 127 -10.80 10.11 4.38
CA PHE A 127 -10.36 11.50 4.45
C PHE A 127 -9.62 11.90 3.17
N ALA A 128 -8.64 11.11 2.71
CA ALA A 128 -7.90 11.41 1.48
C ALA A 128 -8.80 11.49 0.25
N ILE A 129 -9.76 10.55 0.11
CA ILE A 129 -10.71 10.51 -1.01
C ILE A 129 -11.64 11.72 -1.03
N VAL A 130 -12.14 12.14 0.14
CA VAL A 130 -13.12 13.24 0.22
C VAL A 130 -12.40 14.60 0.17
N TYR A 131 -11.19 14.69 0.75
CA TYR A 131 -10.39 15.92 0.76
C TYR A 131 -9.85 16.27 -0.64
N ASP A 132 -9.27 15.30 -1.35
CA ASP A 132 -8.86 15.46 -2.77
C ASP A 132 -10.00 15.06 -3.74
N GLY A 133 -11.25 15.07 -3.25
CA GLY A 133 -12.42 14.56 -3.96
C GLY A 133 -12.70 15.27 -5.28
N SER A 134 -13.32 14.56 -6.21
CA SER A 134 -13.59 15.08 -7.55
C SER A 134 -14.52 16.31 -7.52
N GLU A 135 -14.14 17.36 -8.26
CA GLU A 135 -14.94 18.57 -8.49
C GLU A 135 -16.35 18.23 -9.01
N TYR A 136 -16.50 17.12 -9.76
CA TYR A 136 -17.77 16.64 -10.30
C TYR A 136 -18.75 16.11 -9.22
N LEU A 137 -18.24 15.63 -8.08
CA LEU A 137 -19.09 15.23 -6.94
C LEU A 137 -19.35 16.41 -5.98
N GLY A 138 -18.72 17.57 -6.21
CA GLY A 138 -18.90 18.76 -5.37
C GLY A 138 -18.24 18.68 -4.00
N PHE A 139 -17.39 17.68 -3.75
CA PHE A 139 -16.67 17.52 -2.47
C PHE A 139 -15.66 18.63 -2.21
N ASP A 140 -15.18 19.32 -3.25
CA ASP A 140 -14.25 20.45 -3.15
C ASP A 140 -14.83 21.66 -2.41
N LYS A 141 -16.16 21.72 -2.25
CA LYS A 141 -16.87 22.79 -1.52
C LYS A 141 -17.11 22.46 -0.04
N TRP A 142 -16.78 21.25 0.39
CA TRP A 142 -17.08 20.82 1.75
C TRP A 142 -16.05 21.39 2.73
N PRO A 143 -16.50 21.97 3.85
CA PRO A 143 -15.56 22.48 4.83
C PRO A 143 -14.82 21.31 5.50
N LEU A 144 -13.56 21.54 5.86
CA LEU A 144 -12.65 20.54 6.45
C LEU A 144 -13.26 19.75 7.62
N TRP A 145 -14.04 20.43 8.47
CA TRP A 145 -14.70 19.80 9.62
C TRP A 145 -15.74 18.76 9.19
N ALA A 146 -16.47 19.00 8.11
CA ALA A 146 -17.47 18.05 7.61
C ALA A 146 -16.80 16.78 7.06
N VAL A 147 -15.66 16.95 6.38
CA VAL A 147 -14.83 15.84 5.87
C VAL A 147 -14.30 14.99 7.02
N LEU A 148 -13.81 15.63 8.09
CA LEU A 148 -13.32 14.94 9.28
C LEU A 148 -14.42 14.19 10.03
N VAL A 149 -15.59 14.80 10.20
CA VAL A 149 -16.72 14.14 10.88
C VAL A 149 -17.20 12.94 10.06
N LEU A 150 -17.29 13.08 8.74
CA LEU A 150 -17.70 11.98 7.87
C LEU A 150 -16.69 10.82 7.91
N SER A 151 -15.39 11.12 7.79
CA SER A 151 -14.36 10.09 7.76
C SER A 151 -14.22 9.35 9.09
N VAL A 152 -14.27 10.08 10.21
CA VAL A 152 -14.26 9.49 11.55
C VAL A 152 -15.57 8.72 11.81
N GLY A 153 -16.71 9.27 11.43
CA GLY A 153 -18.02 8.63 11.63
C GLY A 153 -18.11 7.27 10.93
N LEU A 154 -17.77 7.23 9.64
CA LEU A 154 -17.74 5.97 8.87
C LEU A 154 -16.65 5.02 9.38
N GLY A 155 -15.48 5.53 9.75
CA GLY A 155 -14.43 4.75 10.40
C GLY A 155 -14.94 4.06 11.68
N LEU A 156 -15.64 4.78 12.55
CA LEU A 156 -16.18 4.24 13.80
C LEU A 156 -17.24 3.16 13.53
N VAL A 157 -18.12 3.36 12.56
CA VAL A 157 -19.11 2.35 12.16
C VAL A 157 -18.42 1.05 11.72
N VAL A 158 -17.35 1.15 10.93
CA VAL A 158 -16.55 -0.03 10.54
C VAL A 158 -15.89 -0.68 11.76
N ALA A 159 -15.29 0.12 12.64
CA ALA A 159 -14.63 -0.37 13.86
C ALA A 159 -15.60 -1.16 14.76
N VAL A 160 -16.82 -0.63 14.97
CA VAL A 160 -17.88 -1.31 15.73
C VAL A 160 -18.29 -2.60 15.04
N THR A 161 -18.48 -2.58 13.72
CA THR A 161 -18.83 -3.77 12.94
C THR A 161 -17.77 -4.87 13.06
N VAL A 162 -16.50 -4.48 12.96
CA VAL A 162 -15.35 -5.38 13.14
C VAL A 162 -15.34 -5.98 14.55
N GLN A 163 -15.54 -5.16 15.57
CA GLN A 163 -15.53 -5.61 16.96
C GLN A 163 -16.69 -6.56 17.29
N VAL A 164 -17.88 -6.30 16.75
CA VAL A 164 -19.10 -7.08 17.05
C VAL A 164 -19.17 -8.38 16.23
N PHE A 165 -18.76 -8.37 14.96
CA PHE A 165 -18.94 -9.52 14.07
C PHE A 165 -17.67 -10.28 13.74
N ILE A 166 -16.54 -9.58 13.54
CA ILE A 166 -15.31 -10.19 13.02
C ILE A 166 -14.43 -10.69 14.16
N ALA A 167 -14.20 -9.88 15.19
CA ALA A 167 -13.40 -10.28 16.35
C ALA A 167 -13.88 -11.58 17.03
N PRO A 168 -15.19 -11.78 17.34
CA PRO A 168 -15.65 -13.03 17.94
C PRO A 168 -15.57 -14.22 16.98
N ARG A 169 -15.84 -14.03 15.69
CA ARG A 169 -15.69 -15.09 14.69
C ARG A 169 -14.24 -15.53 14.52
N LEU A 170 -13.32 -14.57 14.50
CA LEU A 170 -11.89 -14.85 14.39
C LEU A 170 -11.37 -15.57 15.63
N LYS A 171 -11.79 -15.12 16.82
CA LYS A 171 -11.46 -15.81 18.09
C LYS A 171 -11.94 -17.26 18.08
N LYS A 172 -13.19 -17.50 17.67
CA LYS A 172 -13.75 -18.85 17.58
C LYS A 172 -12.99 -19.73 16.59
N SER A 173 -12.74 -19.23 15.38
CA SER A 173 -12.02 -19.99 14.34
C SER A 173 -10.59 -20.35 14.72
N ILE A 174 -9.92 -19.57 15.56
CA ILE A 174 -8.53 -19.84 15.99
C ILE A 174 -8.48 -20.83 17.15
N LEU A 175 -9.45 -20.77 18.08
CA LEU A 175 -9.51 -21.69 19.21
C LEU A 175 -10.07 -23.07 18.83
N ASP A 176 -10.92 -23.13 17.80
CA ASP A 176 -11.52 -24.38 17.31
C ASP A 176 -10.55 -25.20 16.43
N ASP A 177 -9.40 -24.64 16.00
CA ASP A 177 -8.34 -25.35 15.25
C ASP A 177 -7.24 -25.83 16.25
N PRO A 178 -7.30 -27.08 16.78
CA PRO A 178 -6.30 -27.59 17.74
C PRO A 178 -4.90 -27.79 17.11
N ILE A 179 -4.82 -27.75 15.78
CA ILE A 179 -3.58 -27.81 15.01
C ILE A 179 -3.53 -26.55 14.14
N PRO A 180 -2.47 -25.72 14.23
CA PRO A 180 -2.33 -24.57 13.35
C PRO A 180 -2.37 -25.03 11.89
N ARG A 181 -3.18 -24.36 11.06
CA ARG A 181 -3.43 -24.77 9.66
C ARG A 181 -2.15 -24.99 8.84
N PHE A 182 -1.07 -24.27 9.16
CA PHE A 182 0.23 -24.47 8.54
C PHE A 182 0.87 -25.82 8.93
N VAL A 183 0.72 -26.28 10.17
CA VAL A 183 1.18 -27.62 10.62
C VAL A 183 0.40 -28.72 9.91
N SER A 184 -0.91 -28.55 9.73
CA SER A 184 -1.73 -29.48 8.93
C SER A 184 -1.26 -29.52 7.46
N TYR A 185 -0.93 -28.36 6.88
CA TYR A 185 -0.37 -28.29 5.53
C TYR A 185 0.98 -29.04 5.42
N TYR A 186 1.90 -28.85 6.37
CA TYR A 186 3.19 -29.57 6.36
C TYR A 186 3.04 -31.08 6.60
N SER A 187 2.14 -31.49 7.51
CA SER A 187 1.82 -32.89 7.75
C SER A 187 1.29 -33.58 6.48
N ARG A 188 0.47 -32.88 5.69
CA ARG A 188 -0.10 -33.40 4.43
C ARG A 188 0.87 -33.38 3.26
N THR A 189 1.83 -32.46 3.27
CA THR A 189 2.76 -32.23 2.13
C THR A 189 4.12 -32.90 2.34
N GLY A 190 4.39 -33.53 3.50
CA GLY A 190 5.59 -34.34 3.75
C GLY A 190 6.93 -33.59 3.71
N LYS A 191 6.93 -32.26 3.59
CA LYS A 191 8.16 -31.45 3.59
C LYS A 191 8.65 -31.25 5.02
N ARG A 192 9.54 -32.15 5.45
CA ARG A 192 10.24 -32.10 6.74
C ARG A 192 11.01 -30.78 6.86
N LEU A 193 10.78 -30.05 7.95
CA LEU A 193 11.59 -28.88 8.33
C LEU A 193 12.99 -29.38 8.75
N GLU A 194 13.88 -29.58 7.79
CA GLU A 194 15.31 -29.68 8.08
C GLU A 194 15.94 -28.29 7.94
N ARG A 195 16.64 -27.87 9.01
CA ARG A 195 17.51 -26.68 9.12
C ARG A 195 16.82 -25.33 9.40
N SER A 196 16.30 -25.16 10.62
CA SER A 196 16.48 -23.90 11.36
C SER A 196 16.30 -24.13 12.87
N ALA A 197 17.09 -25.04 13.42
CA ALA A 197 17.16 -25.34 14.85
C ALA A 197 18.55 -25.00 15.42
N SER A 198 19.03 -23.79 15.14
CA SER A 198 20.25 -23.25 15.77
C SER A 198 20.01 -21.81 16.24
N GLY A 199 18.96 -21.62 17.04
CA GLY A 199 18.67 -20.41 17.80
C GLY A 199 17.90 -20.82 19.07
N PRO A 200 18.11 -20.16 20.22
CA PRO A 200 17.61 -20.65 21.51
C PRO A 200 16.08 -20.80 21.47
N GLN A 201 15.62 -22.03 21.67
CA GLN A 201 14.21 -22.38 21.72
C GLN A 201 13.53 -21.71 22.93
N ARG A 202 12.65 -20.75 22.66
CA ARG A 202 11.46 -20.50 23.49
C ARG A 202 10.23 -20.62 22.58
N GLY A 203 9.92 -21.87 22.22
CA GLY A 203 8.71 -22.22 21.47
C GLY A 203 7.57 -22.61 22.42
N PRO A 204 6.31 -22.41 22.02
CA PRO A 204 5.11 -22.56 22.87
C PRO A 204 4.78 -24.01 23.29
N LEU A 205 5.55 -25.00 22.86
CA LEU A 205 5.33 -26.42 23.20
C LEU A 205 5.68 -26.76 24.65
N SER A 206 6.59 -26.02 25.30
CA SER A 206 6.95 -26.27 26.71
C SER A 206 5.87 -25.83 27.70
N VAL A 207 4.86 -25.09 27.26
CA VAL A 207 3.77 -24.61 28.14
C VAL A 207 2.73 -25.70 28.39
N TYR A 208 2.65 -26.72 27.52
CA TYR A 208 1.63 -27.76 27.61
C TYR A 208 2.12 -29.06 28.27
N GLU A 209 3.43 -29.33 28.31
CA GLU A 209 3.96 -30.53 28.99
C GLU A 209 3.95 -30.42 30.53
N GLY A 210 3.91 -29.20 31.09
CA GLY A 210 3.87 -29.00 32.55
C GLY A 210 2.49 -29.15 33.20
N ALA A 211 1.41 -29.19 32.40
CA ALA A 211 0.03 -29.25 32.92
C ALA A 211 -0.54 -30.67 33.01
N ALA A 212 0.22 -31.69 32.60
CA ALA A 212 -0.21 -33.09 32.59
C ALA A 212 0.45 -33.94 33.71
N GLN A 213 1.20 -33.32 34.64
CA GLN A 213 1.90 -34.04 35.73
C GLN A 213 1.69 -33.47 37.15
N VAL A 214 0.62 -32.71 37.40
CA VAL A 214 0.15 -32.40 38.77
C VAL A 214 -1.35 -32.50 38.85
#